data_AF-A0A530R6N4-F1
#
_entry.id   AF-A0A530R6N4-F1
#
_cell.length_a   1.000
_cell.length_b   1.000
_cell.length_c   1.000
_cell.angle_alpha   90.00
_cell.angle_beta   90.00
_cell.angle_gamma   90.00
#
_symmetry.space_group_name_H-M   'P 1'
#
loop_
_entity.id
_entity.type
_entity.pdbx_description
1 polymer ?
#
loop_
_entity_poly.entity_id
_entity_poly.type
_entity_poly.pdbx_seq_one_letter_code
_entity_poly.pdbx_strand_id
1 'polypeptide(L)'
;MTSPAIEIESRLASIVPNLRSGLRDDASRPRKGRVRRATGTVIHATVEEVRIGEICELVDPRTGTATKAEVVGLMDDMAILVPLGDLTGLSSLTEVIATGKTQTVSVGPGLLGRVINAFGEPLDGKPLSPGGITGSY
;
A
#
# COMPACT_ATOMS: atom_id res chain seq x y z
N MET A 1 7.45 43.32 -25.08
CA MET A 1 6.57 42.19 -25.45
C MET A 1 7.39 40.92 -25.29
N THR A 2 7.38 40.31 -24.12
CA THR A 2 8.11 39.07 -23.83
C THR A 2 7.47 37.93 -24.62
N SER A 3 8.29 37.19 -25.38
CA SER A 3 7.85 36.14 -26.30
C SER A 3 7.23 34.97 -25.53
N PRO A 4 6.09 34.40 -25.97
CA PRO A 4 5.40 33.29 -25.28
C PRO A 4 6.26 32.04 -25.06
N ALA A 5 7.35 31.88 -25.82
CA ALA A 5 8.32 30.79 -25.63
C ALA A 5 9.10 30.89 -24.31
N ILE A 6 9.45 32.11 -23.87
CA ILE A 6 10.23 32.37 -22.64
C ILE A 6 9.40 32.03 -21.40
N GLU A 7 8.08 32.22 -21.46
CA GLU A 7 7.15 31.93 -20.37
C GLU A 7 6.98 30.42 -20.16
N ILE A 8 6.94 29.64 -21.24
CA ILE A 8 6.87 28.18 -21.19
C ILE A 8 8.17 27.60 -20.61
N GLU A 9 9.34 28.08 -21.04
CA GLU A 9 10.63 27.61 -20.51
C GLU A 9 10.78 27.90 -19.01
N SER A 10 10.36 29.08 -18.55
CA SER A 10 10.38 29.44 -17.12
C SER A 10 9.45 28.56 -16.27
N ARG A 11 8.25 28.24 -16.79
CA ARG A 11 7.31 27.33 -16.12
C ARG A 11 7.84 25.89 -16.10
N LEU A 12 8.45 25.42 -17.18
CA LEU A 12 9.06 24.09 -17.21
C LEU A 12 10.29 24.01 -16.28
N ALA A 13 11.11 25.06 -16.23
CA ALA A 13 12.28 25.14 -15.34
C ALA A 13 11.91 25.06 -13.86
N SER A 14 10.72 25.52 -13.46
CA SER A 14 10.23 25.40 -12.08
C SER A 14 9.53 24.08 -11.77
N ILE A 15 8.93 23.40 -12.76
CA ILE A 15 8.19 22.14 -12.56
C ILE A 15 9.12 20.92 -12.65
N VAL A 16 10.07 20.91 -13.60
CA VAL A 16 10.94 19.76 -13.88
C VAL A 16 11.79 19.31 -12.68
N PRO A 17 12.35 20.21 -11.84
CA PRO A 17 13.07 19.80 -10.63
C PRO A 17 12.18 19.06 -9.62
N ASN A 18 10.92 19.47 -9.47
CA ASN A 18 9.95 18.86 -8.54
C ASN A 18 9.45 17.51 -9.05
N LEU A 19 9.30 17.35 -10.37
CA LEU A 19 9.02 16.05 -10.97
C LEU A 19 10.23 15.12 -10.83
N ARG A 20 11.45 15.63 -11.04
CA ARG A 20 12.69 14.85 -10.89
C ARG A 20 12.95 14.41 -9.45
N SER A 21 12.61 15.22 -8.45
CA SER A 21 12.72 14.80 -7.05
C SER A 21 11.68 13.73 -6.69
N GLY A 22 10.44 13.84 -7.19
CA GLY A 22 9.42 12.81 -7.02
C GLY A 22 9.71 11.50 -7.78
N LEU A 23 10.50 11.55 -8.85
CA LEU A 23 10.89 10.38 -9.66
C LEU A 23 12.12 9.64 -9.12
N ARG A 24 12.87 10.21 -8.17
CA ARG A 24 14.24 9.75 -7.87
C ARG A 24 14.40 8.70 -6.78
N ASP A 25 13.37 8.33 -6.02
CA ASP A 25 13.54 7.31 -4.97
C ASP A 25 12.52 6.14 -4.97
N ASP A 26 11.43 6.16 -5.75
CA ASP A 26 10.42 5.08 -5.68
C ASP A 26 9.56 4.87 -6.94
N ALA A 27 9.97 5.40 -8.10
CA ALA A 27 9.22 5.19 -9.35
C ALA A 27 9.50 3.82 -9.99
N SER A 28 9.76 2.78 -9.18
CA SER A 28 9.70 1.41 -9.67
C SER A 28 8.25 1.13 -10.03
N ARG A 29 7.99 0.55 -11.21
CA ARG A 29 6.63 0.13 -11.55
C ARG A 29 6.14 -0.76 -10.40
N PRO A 30 4.91 -0.55 -9.89
CA PRO A 30 4.41 -1.36 -8.80
C PRO A 30 4.56 -2.83 -9.20
N ARG A 31 5.19 -3.63 -8.33
CA ARG A 31 5.42 -5.04 -8.61
C ARG A 31 4.07 -5.72 -8.55
N LYS A 32 3.59 -6.13 -9.72
CA LYS A 32 2.25 -6.69 -9.89
C LYS A 32 2.34 -8.18 -10.14
N GLY A 33 1.31 -8.88 -9.69
CA GLY A 33 0.97 -10.17 -10.21
C GLY A 33 -0.49 -10.51 -9.92
N ARG A 34 -0.80 -11.78 -9.67
CA ARG A 34 -2.19 -12.26 -9.68
C ARG A 34 -2.41 -13.43 -8.74
N VAL A 35 -3.63 -13.52 -8.22
CA VAL A 35 -4.11 -14.68 -7.46
C VAL A 35 -4.13 -15.91 -8.36
N ARG A 36 -3.54 -17.01 -7.86
CA ARG A 36 -3.51 -18.32 -8.53
C ARG A 36 -4.43 -19.32 -7.84
N ARG A 37 -4.49 -19.27 -6.52
CA ARG A 37 -5.34 -20.15 -5.71
C ARG A 37 -5.79 -19.43 -4.46
N ALA A 38 -7.01 -19.70 -4.02
CA ALA A 38 -7.47 -19.34 -2.69
C ALA A 38 -8.10 -20.57 -2.03
N THR A 39 -7.77 -20.83 -0.78
CA THR A 39 -8.33 -21.92 0.01
C THR A 39 -8.58 -21.40 1.42
N GLY A 40 -9.85 -21.08 1.72
CA GLY A 40 -10.18 -20.31 2.92
C GLY A 40 -9.47 -18.95 2.89
N THR A 41 -8.75 -18.63 3.97
CA THR A 41 -7.97 -17.38 4.10
C THR A 41 -6.57 -17.47 3.48
N VAL A 42 -6.14 -18.65 3.01
CA VAL A 42 -4.82 -18.82 2.41
C VAL A 42 -4.90 -18.55 0.91
N ILE A 43 -4.14 -17.55 0.46
CA ILE A 43 -4.09 -17.12 -0.94
C ILE A 43 -2.70 -17.39 -1.48
N HIS A 44 -2.60 -18.05 -2.63
CA HIS A 44 -1.37 -18.17 -3.39
C HIS A 44 -1.41 -17.20 -4.57
N ALA A 45 -0.36 -16.42 -4.73
CA ALA A 45 -0.23 -15.46 -5.81
C ALA A 45 1.17 -15.45 -6.41
N THR A 46 1.24 -15.25 -7.72
CA THR A 46 2.50 -14.86 -8.36
C THR A 46 2.67 -13.36 -8.11
N VAL A 47 3.77 -12.93 -7.50
CA VAL A 47 4.17 -11.52 -7.35
C VAL A 47 5.67 -11.49 -7.05
N GLU A 48 6.41 -10.64 -7.76
CA GLU A 48 7.86 -10.67 -7.74
C GLU A 48 8.45 -9.92 -6.52
N GLU A 49 9.59 -10.42 -6.05
CA GLU A 49 10.46 -9.79 -5.04
C GLU A 49 9.76 -9.39 -3.72
N VAL A 50 8.64 -10.02 -3.37
CA VAL A 50 7.98 -9.81 -2.08
C VAL A 50 8.74 -10.49 -0.95
N ARG A 51 8.61 -9.94 0.26
CA ARG A 51 9.22 -10.49 1.48
C ARG A 51 8.15 -10.95 2.46
N ILE A 52 8.47 -11.92 3.32
CA ILE A 52 7.59 -12.27 4.44
C ILE A 52 7.40 -11.05 5.34
N GLY A 53 6.15 -10.80 5.75
CA GLY A 53 5.72 -9.59 6.46
C GLY A 53 5.40 -8.40 5.56
N GLU A 54 5.65 -8.49 4.25
CA GLU A 54 5.29 -7.42 3.32
C GLU A 54 3.78 -7.40 3.09
N ILE A 55 3.22 -6.20 3.04
CA ILE A 55 1.82 -5.97 2.72
C ILE A 55 1.65 -5.88 1.21
N CYS A 56 0.64 -6.58 0.72
CA CYS A 56 0.17 -6.50 -0.65
C CYS A 56 -1.27 -5.97 -0.68
N GLU A 57 -1.60 -5.23 -1.73
CA GLU A 57 -2.98 -4.90 -2.06
C GLU A 57 -3.54 -5.94 -3.04
N LEU A 58 -4.71 -6.48 -2.71
CA LEU A 58 -5.50 -7.37 -3.55
C LEU A 58 -6.59 -6.54 -4.21
N VAL A 59 -6.49 -6.29 -5.51
CA VAL A 59 -7.37 -5.38 -6.25
C VAL A 59 -8.18 -6.13 -7.28
N ASP A 60 -9.51 -6.01 -7.22
CA ASP A 60 -10.36 -6.42 -8.34
C ASP A 60 -10.25 -5.37 -9.46
N PRO A 61 -9.67 -5.71 -10.63
CA PRO A 61 -9.48 -4.73 -11.70
C PRO A 61 -10.79 -4.26 -12.36
N ARG A 62 -11.93 -4.92 -12.10
CA ARG A 62 -13.23 -4.54 -12.67
C ARG A 62 -13.97 -3.55 -11.79
N THR A 63 -13.96 -3.76 -10.49
CA THR A 63 -14.71 -2.94 -9.52
C THR A 63 -13.84 -1.88 -8.86
N GLY A 64 -12.51 -2.07 -8.87
CA GLY A 64 -11.56 -1.26 -8.12
C GLY A 64 -11.59 -1.55 -6.61
N THR A 65 -12.38 -2.52 -6.14
CA THR A 65 -12.39 -2.91 -4.74
C THR A 65 -11.02 -3.48 -4.35
N ALA A 66 -10.51 -3.03 -3.21
CA ALA A 66 -9.21 -3.43 -2.71
C ALA A 66 -9.31 -3.93 -1.26
N THR A 67 -8.52 -4.96 -0.95
CA THR A 67 -8.28 -5.42 0.43
C THR A 67 -6.79 -5.64 0.63
N LYS A 68 -6.31 -5.52 1.87
CA LYS A 68 -4.89 -5.77 2.17
C LYS A 68 -4.66 -7.23 2.51
N ALA A 69 -3.47 -7.74 2.19
CA ALA A 69 -3.02 -9.05 2.61
C ALA A 69 -1.55 -9.00 3.01
N GLU A 70 -1.14 -9.86 3.94
CA GLU A 70 0.25 -9.99 4.38
C GLU A 70 0.87 -11.24 3.78
N VAL A 71 2.11 -11.13 3.30
CA VAL A 71 2.90 -12.29 2.88
C VAL A 71 3.35 -13.04 4.12
N VAL A 72 2.76 -14.22 4.35
CA VAL A 72 3.09 -15.08 5.50
C VAL A 72 4.05 -16.21 5.14
N GLY A 73 4.32 -16.41 3.86
CA GLY A 73 5.24 -17.45 3.40
C GLY A 73 5.53 -17.35 1.91
N LEU A 74 6.50 -18.14 1.46
CA LEU A 74 6.87 -18.33 0.07
C LEU A 74 6.88 -19.83 -0.21
N MET A 75 6.28 -20.25 -1.32
CA MET A 75 6.23 -21.65 -1.74
C MET A 75 6.35 -21.71 -3.25
N ASP A 76 7.33 -22.48 -3.73
CA ASP A 76 7.72 -22.53 -5.14
C ASP A 76 8.02 -21.13 -5.69
N ASP A 77 7.29 -20.70 -6.72
CA ASP A 77 7.37 -19.37 -7.35
C ASP A 77 6.25 -18.42 -6.88
N MET A 78 5.56 -18.76 -5.78
CA MET A 78 4.40 -18.03 -5.29
C MET A 78 4.59 -17.48 -3.88
N ALA A 79 3.96 -16.33 -3.64
CA ALA A 79 3.72 -15.80 -2.32
C ALA A 79 2.48 -16.45 -1.70
N ILE A 80 2.57 -16.79 -0.42
CA ILE A 80 1.44 -17.19 0.42
C ILE A 80 1.00 -15.97 1.21
N LEU A 81 -0.25 -15.59 1.01
CA LEU A 81 -0.87 -14.37 1.52
C LEU A 81 -2.03 -14.72 2.45
N VAL A 82 -2.19 -13.94 3.53
CA VAL A 82 -3.39 -13.96 4.39
C VAL A 82 -4.04 -12.58 4.31
N PRO A 83 -5.34 -12.48 4.00
CA PRO A 83 -6.03 -11.21 3.96
C PRO A 83 -6.17 -10.62 5.35
N LEU A 84 -6.12 -9.29 5.41
CA LEU A 84 -6.32 -8.52 6.63
C LEU A 84 -7.73 -7.89 6.66
N GLY A 85 -8.58 -8.21 5.67
CA GLY A 85 -9.96 -7.74 5.55
C GLY A 85 -10.85 -8.74 4.83
N ASP A 86 -11.99 -8.26 4.33
CA ASP A 86 -12.96 -9.09 3.59
C ASP A 86 -12.36 -9.62 2.28
N LEU A 87 -12.77 -10.84 1.91
CA LEU A 87 -12.41 -11.55 0.69
C LEU A 87 -13.53 -11.55 -0.36
N THR A 88 -14.67 -10.90 -0.10
CA THR A 88 -15.78 -10.82 -1.04
C THR A 88 -15.29 -10.35 -2.42
N GLY A 89 -15.54 -11.16 -3.45
CA GLY A 89 -15.13 -10.86 -4.83
C GLY A 89 -13.72 -11.32 -5.21
N LEU A 90 -12.95 -11.94 -4.31
CA LEU A 90 -11.64 -12.52 -4.64
C LEU A 90 -11.77 -13.56 -5.77
N SER A 91 -10.93 -13.43 -6.81
CA SER A 91 -10.92 -14.35 -7.95
C SER A 91 -9.53 -14.45 -8.56
N SER A 92 -9.36 -15.33 -9.56
CA SER A 92 -8.13 -15.40 -10.35
C SER A 92 -7.82 -14.13 -11.16
N LEU A 93 -8.79 -13.21 -11.28
CA LEU A 93 -8.61 -11.92 -11.91
C LEU A 93 -8.04 -10.86 -10.96
N THR A 94 -8.08 -11.09 -9.65
CA THR A 94 -7.56 -10.17 -8.64
C THR A 94 -6.06 -9.95 -8.87
N GLU A 95 -5.68 -8.68 -9.02
CA GLU A 95 -4.29 -8.24 -9.07
C GLU A 95 -3.71 -8.23 -7.66
N VAL A 96 -2.45 -8.64 -7.55
CA VAL A 96 -1.68 -8.54 -6.30
C VAL A 96 -0.60 -7.50 -6.51
N ILE A 97 -0.61 -6.45 -5.70
CA ILE A 97 0.30 -5.32 -5.83
C ILE A 97 1.15 -5.23 -4.57
N ALA A 98 2.45 -5.45 -4.70
CA ALA A 98 3.38 -5.37 -3.58
C ALA A 98 3.58 -3.91 -3.16
N THR A 99 3.45 -3.61 -1.86
CA THR A 99 3.59 -2.23 -1.35
C THR A 99 5.02 -1.86 -0.99
N GLY A 100 5.93 -2.83 -0.90
CA GLY A 100 7.29 -2.63 -0.40
C GLY A 100 7.37 -2.35 1.10
N LYS A 101 6.25 -2.40 1.82
CA LYS A 101 6.12 -2.00 3.23
C LYS A 101 5.61 -3.16 4.08
N THR A 102 6.03 -3.19 5.33
CA THR A 102 5.43 -4.04 6.38
C THR A 102 4.27 -3.27 7.03
N GLN A 103 3.31 -3.98 7.62
CA GLN A 103 2.25 -3.33 8.39
C GLN A 103 2.87 -2.62 9.59
N THR A 104 2.56 -1.33 9.73
CA THR A 104 2.98 -0.51 10.88
C THR A 104 1.78 0.09 11.57
N VAL A 105 1.89 0.37 12.86
CA VAL A 105 0.85 1.04 13.64
C VAL A 105 1.43 2.29 14.28
N SER A 106 0.74 3.42 14.15
CA SER A 106 1.10 4.67 14.86
C SER A 106 1.08 4.45 16.37
N VAL A 107 2.10 4.92 17.10
CA VAL A 107 2.20 4.78 18.56
C VAL A 107 2.52 6.11 19.24
N GLY A 108 2.12 6.23 20.51
CA GLY A 108 2.49 7.36 21.38
C GLY A 108 1.50 7.55 22.54
N PRO A 109 1.76 8.52 23.44
CA PRO A 109 0.91 8.80 24.60
C PRO A 109 -0.56 9.09 24.25
N GLY A 110 -0.82 9.58 23.04
CA GLY A 110 -2.17 9.83 22.51
C GLY A 110 -3.04 8.58 22.34
N LEU A 111 -2.45 7.39 22.43
CA LEU A 111 -3.19 6.11 22.43
C LEU A 111 -3.67 5.67 23.82
N LEU A 112 -3.21 6.28 24.90
CA LEU A 112 -3.59 5.87 26.25
C LEU A 112 -5.11 6.02 26.45
N GLY A 113 -5.77 4.93 26.82
CA GLY A 113 -7.23 4.88 27.00
C GLY A 113 -8.04 4.84 25.70
N ARG A 114 -7.39 4.74 24.54
CA ARG A 114 -8.06 4.55 23.24
C ARG A 114 -8.38 3.09 22.99
N VAL A 115 -9.43 2.84 22.21
CA VAL A 115 -9.69 1.51 21.62
C VAL A 115 -9.37 1.61 20.13
N ILE A 116 -8.41 0.81 19.66
CA ILE A 116 -7.95 0.80 18.26
C ILE A 116 -7.96 -0.63 17.70
N ASN A 117 -8.05 -0.78 16.38
CA ASN A 117 -7.90 -2.06 15.70
C ASN A 117 -6.41 -2.40 15.43
N ALA A 118 -6.16 -3.57 14.83
CA ALA A 118 -4.82 -4.04 14.49
C ALA A 118 -4.05 -3.17 13.47
N PHE A 119 -4.74 -2.26 12.78
CA PHE A 119 -4.15 -1.30 11.85
C PHE A 119 -3.89 0.07 12.48
N GLY A 120 -4.22 0.24 13.76
CA GLY A 120 -4.10 1.53 14.45
C GLY A 120 -5.29 2.47 14.27
N GLU A 121 -6.38 2.00 13.67
CA GLU A 121 -7.57 2.83 13.45
C GLU A 121 -8.46 2.83 14.69
N PRO A 122 -9.04 3.99 15.10
CA PRO A 122 -9.85 4.08 16.30
C PRO A 122 -11.23 3.41 16.16
N LEU A 123 -11.60 2.62 17.16
CA LEU A 123 -12.90 1.92 17.28
C LEU A 123 -13.85 2.57 18.30
N ASP A 124 -13.37 3.56 19.05
CA ASP A 124 -14.12 4.28 20.08
C ASP A 124 -14.92 5.49 19.55
N GLY A 125 -15.02 5.64 18.22
CA GLY A 125 -15.76 6.72 17.56
C GLY A 125 -15.12 8.10 17.70
N LYS A 126 -13.88 8.20 18.21
CA LYS A 126 -13.16 9.47 18.36
C LYS A 126 -11.96 9.52 17.39
N PRO A 127 -11.63 10.68 16.79
CA PRO A 127 -10.41 10.79 15.99
C PRO A 127 -9.15 10.60 16.88
N LEU A 128 -8.06 10.09 16.31
CA LEU A 128 -6.75 10.10 16.98
C LEU A 128 -6.24 11.55 17.09
N SER A 129 -5.77 11.94 18.26
CA SER A 129 -5.18 13.26 18.46
C SER A 129 -3.75 13.28 17.90
N PRO A 130 -3.45 14.12 16.88
CA PRO A 130 -2.13 14.12 16.25
C PRO A 130 -0.99 14.44 17.22
N GLY A 131 -1.25 15.30 18.21
CA GLY A 131 -0.26 15.74 19.20
C GLY A 131 0.22 14.66 20.18
N GLY A 132 -0.37 13.47 20.15
CA GLY A 132 0.05 12.35 21.01
C GLY A 132 0.65 11.17 20.27
N ILE A 133 0.81 11.24 18.94
CA ILE A 133 1.48 10.21 18.14
C ILE A 133 2.95 10.60 18.00
N THR A 134 3.85 9.72 18.44
CA THR A 134 5.29 10.01 18.55
C THR A 134 6.15 9.04 17.74
N GLY A 135 5.56 8.02 17.10
CA GLY A 135 6.29 7.08 16.26
C GLY A 135 5.38 6.05 15.59
N SER A 136 6.01 5.01 15.05
CA SER A 136 5.39 3.83 14.46
C SER A 136 6.03 2.57 15.04
N TYR A 137 5.22 1.56 15.32
CA TYR A 137 5.65 0.18 15.57
C TYR A 137 5.49 -0.64 14.30
#